data_AF-A0A2V7VUB2-F1
#
_entry.id   AF-A0A2V7VUB2-F1
#
_cell.length_a   1.000
_cell.length_b   1.000
_cell.length_c   1.000
_cell.angle_alpha   90.00
_cell.angle_beta   90.00
_cell.angle_gamma   90.00
#
_symmetry.space_group_name_H-M   'P 1'
#
loop_
_entity.id
_entity.type
_entity.pdbx_description
1 polymer ?
#
loop_
_entity_poly.entity_id
_entity_poly.type
_entity_poly.pdbx_seq_one_letter_code
_entity_poly.pdbx_strand_id
1 'polypeptide(L)'
;MMSPGLMAIATMTVMLWILWSDTIRRRRPSQVLYTMRIGLYLVVSFVLILNFVRYPKIFDTTDRVITILAAAIGLLGAGYFAKKLVRRS
;
A
#
# COMPACT_ATOMS: atom_id res chain seq x y z
N MET A 1 -20.12 -4.69 11.20
CA MET A 1 -19.46 -4.23 9.96
C MET A 1 -18.12 -3.61 10.35
N MET A 2 -17.02 -3.96 9.67
CA MET A 2 -15.70 -3.37 9.97
C MET A 2 -15.68 -1.93 9.47
N SER A 3 -15.18 -0.98 10.28
CA SER A 3 -15.13 0.42 9.84
C SER A 3 -14.13 0.60 8.70
N PRO A 4 -14.37 1.53 7.76
CA PRO A 4 -13.41 1.84 6.70
C PRO A 4 -12.04 2.24 7.26
N GLY A 5 -12.00 2.96 8.38
CA GLY A 5 -10.78 3.29 9.09
C GLY A 5 -10.00 2.06 9.54
N LEU A 6 -10.64 1.07 10.18
CA LEU A 6 -9.98 -0.17 10.60
C LEU A 6 -9.42 -0.95 9.42
N MET A 7 -10.13 -0.97 8.29
CA MET A 7 -9.67 -1.62 7.07
C MET A 7 -8.42 -0.92 6.49
N ALA A 8 -8.43 0.41 6.48
CA ALA A 8 -7.28 1.20 6.05
C ALA A 8 -6.06 1.00 6.98
N ILE A 9 -6.26 0.93 8.30
CA ILE A 9 -5.19 0.62 9.26
C ILE A 9 -4.61 -0.77 8.98
N ALA A 10 -5.45 -1.81 8.90
CA ALA A 10 -4.97 -3.18 8.65
C ALA A 10 -4.17 -3.26 7.34
N THR A 11 -4.66 -2.59 6.30
CA THR A 11 -3.99 -2.51 5.00
C THR A 11 -2.63 -1.82 5.12
N MET A 12 -2.57 -0.67 5.80
CA MET A 12 -1.35 0.08 6.04
C MET A 12 -0.33 -0.74 6.85
N THR A 13 -0.77 -1.46 7.89
CA THR A 13 0.09 -2.35 8.67
C THR A 13 0.73 -3.41 7.79
N VAL A 14 -0.04 -4.07 6.92
CA VAL A 14 0.49 -5.08 5.99
C VAL A 14 1.48 -4.47 5.00
N MET A 15 1.17 -3.30 4.43
CA MET A 15 2.08 -2.59 3.53
C MET A 15 3.41 -2.29 4.25
N LEU A 16 3.36 -1.61 5.37
CA LEU A 16 4.56 -1.26 6.14
C LEU A 16 5.38 -2.50 6.53
N TRP A 17 4.71 -3.61 6.89
CA TRP A 17 5.37 -4.88 7.15
C TRP A 17 6.11 -5.42 5.93
N ILE A 18 5.53 -5.36 4.73
CA ILE A 18 6.18 -5.80 3.50
C ILE A 18 7.41 -4.93 3.19
N LEU A 19 7.29 -3.62 3.35
CA LEU A 19 8.40 -2.66 3.20
C LEU A 19 9.54 -2.98 4.16
N TRP A 20 9.22 -3.17 5.44
CA TRP A 20 10.19 -3.51 6.48
C TRP A 20 10.79 -4.91 6.31
N SER A 21 10.00 -5.90 5.88
CA SER A 21 10.53 -7.24 5.58
C SER A 21 11.57 -7.20 4.46
N ASP A 22 11.43 -6.29 3.48
CA ASP A 22 12.43 -6.12 2.43
C ASP A 22 13.74 -5.50 2.93
N THR A 23 13.71 -4.68 4.00
CA THR A 23 14.92 -4.09 4.57
C THR A 23 15.73 -5.08 5.39
N ILE A 24 15.08 -6.06 6.04
CA ILE A 24 15.75 -7.07 6.87
C ILE A 24 16.31 -8.25 6.06
N ARG A 25 15.70 -8.58 4.92
CA ARG A 25 16.08 -9.78 4.16
C ARG A 25 17.51 -9.67 3.62
N ARG A 26 18.39 -10.56 4.11
CA ARG A 26 19.76 -10.75 3.59
C ARG A 26 19.77 -11.22 2.13
N ARG A 27 18.85 -12.13 1.76
CA ARG A 27 18.66 -12.57 0.38
C ARG A 27 17.67 -11.66 -0.33
N ARG A 28 18.15 -10.98 -1.36
CA ARG A 28 17.34 -10.07 -2.18
C ARG A 28 16.34 -10.87 -3.02
N PRO A 29 15.02 -10.55 -2.98
CA PRO A 29 14.00 -11.25 -3.75
C PRO A 29 14.22 -11.15 -5.27
N SER A 30 13.63 -12.07 -6.04
CA SER A 30 13.67 -12.06 -7.52
C SER A 30 12.95 -10.85 -8.14
N GLN A 31 13.26 -10.52 -9.40
CA GLN A 31 12.58 -9.44 -10.13
C GLN A 31 11.06 -9.63 -10.20
N VAL A 32 10.59 -10.87 -10.35
CA VAL A 32 9.15 -11.22 -10.35
C VAL A 32 8.48 -10.82 -9.04
N LEU A 33 9.13 -11.08 -7.89
CA LEU A 33 8.58 -10.71 -6.59
C LEU A 33 8.52 -9.19 -6.38
N TYR A 34 9.49 -8.42 -6.90
CA TYR A 34 9.41 -6.96 -6.89
C TYR A 34 8.24 -6.46 -7.74
N THR A 35 8.05 -7.02 -8.93
CA THR A 35 6.94 -6.67 -9.82
C THR A 35 5.59 -6.96 -9.17
N MET A 36 5.43 -8.14 -8.55
CA MET A 36 4.23 -8.49 -7.79
C MET A 36 3.96 -7.53 -6.64
N ARG A 37 4.99 -7.12 -5.89
CA ARG A 37 4.83 -6.14 -4.80
C ARG A 37 4.41 -4.77 -5.32
N ILE A 38 4.98 -4.30 -6.44
CA ILE A 38 4.56 -3.05 -7.08
C ILE A 38 3.08 -3.14 -7.46
N GLY A 39 2.68 -4.21 -8.15
CA GLY A 39 1.29 -4.44 -8.54
C GLY A 39 0.35 -4.47 -7.35
N LEU A 40 0.71 -5.19 -6.28
CA LEU A 40 -0.07 -5.26 -5.05
C LEU A 40 -0.28 -3.87 -4.44
N TYR A 41 0.79 -3.08 -4.31
CA TYR A 41 0.71 -1.73 -3.74
C TYR A 41 -0.16 -0.80 -4.58
N LEU A 42 -0.03 -0.86 -5.92
CA LEU A 42 -0.85 -0.05 -6.83
C LEU A 42 -2.33 -0.44 -6.78
N VAL A 43 -2.64 -1.74 -6.84
CA VAL A 43 -4.03 -2.24 -6.80
C VAL A 43 -4.70 -1.82 -5.50
N VAL A 44 -4.03 -2.01 -4.36
CA VAL A 44 -4.62 -1.68 -3.07
C VAL A 44 -4.79 -0.17 -2.91
N SER A 45 -3.81 0.64 -3.33
CA SER A 45 -3.94 2.11 -3.33
C SER A 45 -5.11 2.55 -4.19
N PHE A 46 -5.24 1.98 -5.39
CA PHE A 46 -6.32 2.27 -6.31
C PHE A 46 -7.68 1.91 -5.71
N VAL A 47 -7.81 0.74 -5.08
CA VAL A 47 -9.04 0.33 -4.40
C VAL A 47 -9.40 1.26 -3.24
N LEU A 48 -8.42 1.70 -2.45
CA LEU A 48 -8.66 2.66 -1.35
C LEU A 48 -9.13 4.02 -1.89
N ILE A 49 -8.47 4.55 -2.91
CA ILE A 49 -8.86 5.82 -3.56
C ILE A 49 -10.25 5.69 -4.19
N LEU A 50 -10.53 4.60 -4.89
CA LEU A 50 -11.82 4.36 -5.52
C LEU A 50 -12.93 4.25 -4.48
N ASN A 51 -12.70 3.55 -3.37
CA ASN A 51 -13.67 3.51 -2.26
C ASN A 51 -13.91 4.89 -1.65
N PHE A 52 -12.86 5.68 -1.46
CA PHE A 52 -12.96 7.04 -0.94
C PHE A 52 -13.79 7.95 -1.85
N VAL A 53 -13.56 7.90 -3.17
CA VAL A 53 -14.28 8.71 -4.15
C VAL A 53 -15.72 8.24 -4.33
N ARG A 54 -15.95 6.91 -4.35
CA ARG A 54 -17.27 6.33 -4.63
C ARG A 54 -18.21 6.36 -3.43
N TYR A 55 -17.68 6.26 -2.22
CA TYR A 55 -18.48 6.14 -0.99
C TYR A 55 -18.13 7.19 0.08
N PRO A 56 -18.12 8.50 -0.24
CA PRO A 56 -17.61 9.54 0.67
C PRO A 56 -18.45 9.71 1.95
N LYS A 57 -19.72 9.28 1.94
CA LYS A 57 -20.65 9.40 3.08
C LYS A 57 -20.41 8.33 4.17
N ILE A 58 -19.61 7.31 3.90
CA ILE A 58 -19.31 6.22 4.87
C ILE A 58 -18.09 6.58 5.73
N PHE A 59 -17.27 7.55 5.30
CA PHE A 59 -16.04 7.93 5.97
C PHE A 59 -16.24 9.18 6.83
N ASP A 60 -16.06 9.03 8.14
CA ASP A 60 -15.86 10.15 9.06
C ASP A 60 -14.50 10.82 8.82
N THR A 61 -14.31 12.05 9.33
CA THR A 61 -13.07 12.84 9.12
C THR A 61 -11.80 12.05 9.42
N THR A 62 -11.79 11.29 10.52
CA THR A 62 -10.67 10.44 10.92
C THR A 62 -10.41 9.33 9.91
N ASP A 63 -11.45 8.61 9.49
CA ASP A 63 -11.37 7.51 8.52
C ASP A 63 -10.90 8.00 7.15
N ARG A 64 -11.29 9.22 6.76
CA ARG A 64 -10.79 9.89 5.55
C ARG A 64 -9.28 10.10 5.61
N VAL A 65 -8.79 10.69 6.70
CA VAL A 65 -7.35 10.95 6.88
C VAL A 65 -6.56 9.63 6.86
N ILE A 66 -7.02 8.61 7.58
CA ILE A 66 -6.35 7.31 7.63
C ILE A 66 -6.33 6.65 6.23
N THR A 67 -7.44 6.71 5.50
CA THR A 67 -7.54 6.14 4.15
C THR A 67 -6.59 6.85 3.18
N ILE A 68 -6.50 8.18 3.25
CA ILE A 68 -5.56 8.97 2.44
C ILE A 68 -4.11 8.60 2.78
N LEU A 69 -3.77 8.48 4.07
CA LEU A 69 -2.44 8.06 4.51
C LEU A 69 -2.09 6.65 4.01
N ALA A 70 -3.03 5.71 4.12
CA ALA A 70 -2.84 4.35 3.63
C ALA A 70 -2.61 4.32 2.11
N ALA A 71 -3.39 5.09 1.34
CA ALA A 71 -3.19 5.23 -0.10
C ALA A 71 -1.84 5.87 -0.44
N ALA A 72 -1.40 6.90 0.31
CA ALA A 72 -0.10 7.53 0.11
C ALA A 72 1.05 6.55 0.37
N ILE A 73 0.98 5.75 1.44
CA ILE A 73 1.96 4.69 1.74
C ILE A 73 1.99 3.65 0.63
N GLY A 74 0.83 3.28 0.11
CA GLY A 74 0.72 2.38 -1.03
C GLY A 74 1.42 2.93 -2.29
N LEU A 75 1.25 4.21 -2.62
CA LEU A 75 1.95 4.83 -3.76
C LEU A 75 3.46 4.93 -3.52
N LEU A 76 3.89 5.34 -2.31
CA LEU A 76 5.30 5.45 -1.95
C LEU A 76 6.00 4.09 -1.97
N GLY A 77 5.36 3.05 -1.46
CA GLY A 77 5.90 1.69 -1.46
C GLY A 77 6.01 1.10 -2.87
N ALA A 78 5.02 1.37 -3.74
CA ALA A 78 5.13 1.02 -5.16
C ALA A 78 6.35 1.70 -5.81
N GLY A 79 6.54 3.00 -5.57
CA GLY A 79 7.69 3.76 -6.06
C GLY A 79 9.04 3.23 -5.53
N TYR A 80 9.09 2.87 -4.23
CA TYR A 80 10.27 2.27 -3.62
C TYR A 80 10.68 0.96 -4.32
N PHE A 81 9.72 0.06 -4.54
CA PHE A 81 9.97 -1.22 -5.19
C PHE A 81 10.28 -1.07 -6.68
N ALA A 82 9.63 -0.13 -7.38
CA ALA A 82 9.92 0.19 -8.77
C ALA A 82 11.36 0.71 -8.95
N LYS A 83 11.79 1.65 -8.09
CA LYS A 83 13.18 2.15 -8.10
C LYS A 83 14.20 1.03 -7.87
N LYS A 84 13.90 0.07 -6.99
CA LYS A 84 14.75 -1.10 -6.77
C LYS A 84 14.75 -2.08 -7.95
N LEU A 85 13.64 -2.22 -8.67
CA LEU A 85 13.54 -3.09 -9.84
C LEU A 85 14.35 -2.53 -11.02
N VAL A 86 14.22 -1.23 -11.31
CA VAL A 86 14.98 -0.57 -12.40
C VAL A 86 16.48 -0.64 -12.16
N ARG A 87 16.95 -0.44 -10.92
CA ARG A 87 18.38 -0.56 -10.57
C ARG A 87 18.97 -1.99 -10.73
N ARG A 88 18.14 -2.98 -11.05
CA ARG A 88 18.53 -4.39 -11.24
C ARG A 88 18.34 -4.89 -12.66
N SER A 89 17.69 -4.10 -13.52
CA SER A 89 17.56 -4.40 -14.95
C SER A 89 18.74 -3.77 -15.67
#